data_AF-A0A967S1A7-F1
#
_entry.id   AF-A0A967S1A7-F1
#
_cell.length_a   1.000
_cell.length_b   1.000
_cell.length_c   1.000
_cell.angle_alpha   90.00
_cell.angle_beta   90.00
_cell.angle_gamma   90.00
#
_symmetry.space_group_name_H-M   'P 1'
#
loop_
_entity.id
_entity.type
_entity.pdbx_description
1 polymer ?
#
loop_
_entity_poly.entity_id
_entity_poly.type
_entity_poly.pdbx_seq_one_letter_code
_entity_poly.pdbx_strand_id
1 'polypeptide(L)'
;MTVTIYGTPHGYFLPFRDATSGSESYGAGRFLDIDGPLDGPVTIDFNLAYNPYCAYDESYSCPLPPAENWLQVPIRAGEQVYRPG
;
A
#
# COMPACT_ATOMS: atom_id res chain seq x y z
N MET A 1 7.34 -4.03 14.47
CA MET A 1 6.80 -3.92 13.10
C MET A 1 7.42 -2.70 12.48
N THR A 2 8.09 -2.88 11.34
CA THR A 2 8.82 -1.81 10.64
C THR A 2 8.36 -1.83 9.19
N VAL A 3 8.38 -0.68 8.53
CA VAL A 3 8.12 -0.53 7.10
C VAL A 3 9.21 0.33 6.48
N THR A 4 9.53 0.05 5.23
CA THR A 4 10.43 0.85 4.41
C THR A 4 9.61 1.81 3.57
N ILE A 5 9.89 3.10 3.72
CA ILE A 5 9.32 4.19 2.92
C ILE A 5 10.35 4.56 1.85
N TYR A 6 9.88 4.76 0.62
CA TYR A 6 10.70 5.14 -0.53
C TYR A 6 10.54 6.63 -0.84
N GLY A 7 11.66 7.32 -1.05
CA GLY A 7 11.66 8.70 -1.55
C GLY A 7 11.59 8.74 -3.08
N THR A 8 10.78 9.65 -3.61
CA THR A 8 10.68 9.97 -5.04
C THR A 8 10.86 11.47 -5.26
N PRO A 9 11.08 11.94 -6.51
CA PRO A 9 11.07 13.38 -6.80
C PRO A 9 9.75 14.10 -6.46
N HIS A 10 8.67 13.35 -6.23
CA HIS A 10 7.32 13.87 -6.01
C HIS A 10 6.80 13.65 -4.58
N GLY A 11 7.59 13.09 -3.68
CA GLY A 11 7.19 12.80 -2.30
C GLY A 11 7.63 11.42 -1.83
N TYR A 12 6.94 10.89 -0.84
CA TYR A 12 7.26 9.61 -0.22
C TYR A 12 6.18 8.58 -0.47
N PHE A 13 6.61 7.34 -0.62
CA PHE A 13 5.79 6.25 -1.11
C PHE A 13 6.01 5.00 -0.25
N LEU A 14 4.92 4.37 0.20
CA LEU A 14 4.94 3.13 0.95
C LEU A 14 4.15 2.04 0.18
N PRO A 15 4.83 1.12 -0.51
CA PRO A 15 4.20 -0.10 -1.00
C PRO A 15 4.15 -1.12 0.13
N PHE A 16 2.97 -1.68 0.41
CA PHE A 16 2.83 -2.67 1.47
C PHE A 16 1.88 -3.79 1.07
N ARG A 17 2.05 -4.93 1.74
CA ARG A 17 1.12 -6.05 1.71
C ARG A 17 0.74 -6.36 3.15
N ASP A 18 -0.50 -6.78 3.38
CA ASP A 18 -0.98 -7.08 4.72
C ASP A 18 -1.81 -8.38 4.75
N ALA A 19 -2.23 -8.81 5.94
CA ALA A 19 -2.95 -10.08 6.08
C ALA A 19 -4.34 -10.10 5.39
N THR A 20 -4.85 -8.95 4.93
CA THR A 20 -6.08 -8.89 4.12
C THR A 20 -5.83 -8.98 2.61
N SER A 21 -4.58 -8.94 2.15
CA SER A 21 -4.23 -8.94 0.72
C SER A 21 -4.57 -10.28 0.06
N GLY A 22 -5.46 -10.25 -0.94
CA GLY A 22 -5.96 -11.41 -1.68
C GLY A 22 -7.29 -11.96 -1.17
N SER A 23 -7.73 -11.54 0.02
CA SER A 23 -9.01 -11.94 0.62
C SER A 23 -10.01 -10.79 0.74
N GLU A 24 -9.57 -9.60 1.16
CA GLU A 24 -10.41 -8.40 1.32
C GLU A 24 -9.88 -7.21 0.47
N SER A 25 -8.56 -7.13 0.27
CA SER A 25 -7.87 -6.09 -0.54
C SER A 25 -7.03 -6.70 -1.67
N TYR A 26 -6.43 -5.86 -2.53
CA TYR A 26 -5.76 -6.31 -3.75
C TYR A 26 -4.61 -7.27 -3.43
N GLY A 27 -4.52 -8.37 -4.18
CA GLY A 27 -3.65 -9.52 -3.86
C GLY A 27 -2.17 -9.17 -3.78
N ALA A 28 -1.71 -8.33 -4.69
CA ALA A 28 -0.30 -7.93 -4.77
C ALA A 28 0.09 -6.89 -3.69
N GLY A 29 -0.88 -6.27 -3.01
CA GLY A 29 -0.67 -5.22 -2.01
C GLY A 29 -1.28 -3.89 -2.42
N ARG A 30 -1.07 -2.88 -1.56
CA ARG A 30 -1.61 -1.52 -1.71
C ARG A 30 -0.51 -0.50 -1.52
N PHE A 31 -0.79 0.70 -1.99
CA PHE A 31 0.12 1.84 -1.96
C PHE A 31 -0.41 2.91 -1.02
N LEU A 32 0.51 3.67 -0.43
CA LEU A 32 0.21 4.85 0.36
C LEU A 32 1.23 5.93 0.02
N ASP A 33 0.74 7.08 -0.43
CA ASP A 33 1.55 8.28 -0.54
C ASP A 33 1.59 8.98 0.81
N ILE A 34 2.79 9.39 1.23
CA ILE A 34 3.03 9.98 2.54
C ILE A 34 3.37 11.44 2.34
N ASP A 35 2.50 12.30 2.86
CA ASP A 35 2.69 13.73 2.87
C ASP A 35 3.57 14.16 4.05
N GLY A 36 4.46 15.12 3.79
CA GLY A 36 5.19 15.86 4.81
C GLY A 36 6.65 15.44 5.03
N PRO A 37 7.35 16.18 5.91
CA PRO A 37 8.73 15.93 6.29
C PRO A 37 8.91 14.57 7.00
N LEU A 38 10.02 13.86 6.72
CA LEU A 38 10.39 12.60 7.42
C LEU A 38 11.43 12.82 8.54
N ASP A 39 11.69 14.07 8.91
CA ASP A 39 12.66 14.51 9.90
C ASP A 39 12.15 14.38 11.35
N GLY A 40 11.10 13.58 11.57
CA GLY A 40 10.51 13.31 12.87
C GLY A 40 9.50 12.14 12.82
N PRO A 41 8.63 12.02 13.83
CA PRO A 41 7.55 11.04 13.81
C PRO A 41 6.64 11.26 12.60
N VAL A 42 6.41 10.19 11.84
CA VAL A 42 5.58 10.20 10.63
C VAL A 42 4.26 9.50 10.94
N THR A 43 3.15 10.16 10.62
CA THR A 43 1.82 9.52 10.69
C THR A 43 1.59 8.70 9.43
N ILE A 44 1.31 7.42 9.62
CA ILE A 44 0.91 6.51 8.54
C ILE A 44 -0.59 6.30 8.64
N ASP A 45 -1.35 6.97 7.78
CA ASP A 45 -2.80 6.81 7.71
C ASP A 45 -3.21 5.79 6.65
N PHE A 46 -3.40 4.54 7.07
CA PHE A 46 -3.84 3.47 6.19
C PHE A 46 -5.25 3.66 5.62
N ASN A 47 -6.05 4.63 6.10
CA ASN A 47 -7.34 4.95 5.47
C ASN A 47 -7.16 5.54 4.06
N LEU A 48 -5.99 6.08 3.76
CA LEU A 48 -5.64 6.64 2.45
C LEU A 48 -4.98 5.62 1.52
N ALA A 49 -4.82 4.36 1.97
CA ALA A 49 -4.21 3.33 1.13
C ALA A 49 -5.09 3.01 -0.08
N TYR A 50 -4.48 2.90 -1.25
CA TYR A 50 -5.18 2.69 -2.53
C TYR A 50 -4.60 1.50 -3.30
N ASN A 51 -5.41 0.95 -4.20
CA ASN A 51 -5.00 -0.11 -5.11
C ASN A 51 -4.18 0.48 -6.26
N PRO A 52 -3.06 -0.16 -6.64
CA PRO A 52 -2.29 0.29 -7.79
C PRO A 52 -3.05 0.08 -9.11
N TYR A 53 -2.71 0.81 -10.18
CA TYR A 53 -3.45 0.73 -11.46
C TYR A 53 -3.54 -0.68 -12.06
N CYS A 54 -2.53 -1.52 -11.87
CA CYS A 54 -2.55 -2.93 -12.28
C CYS A 54 -3.63 -3.77 -11.58
N ALA A 55 -4.25 -3.27 -10.50
CA ALA A 55 -5.43 -3.89 -9.91
C ALA A 55 -6.68 -3.76 -10.80
N TYR A 56 -6.68 -2.79 -11.71
CA TYR A 56 -7.79 -2.48 -12.62
C TYR A 56 -7.51 -2.87 -14.06
N ASP A 57 -6.24 -2.82 -14.48
CA ASP A 57 -5.83 -3.10 -15.85
C ASP A 57 -4.46 -3.79 -15.87
N GLU A 58 -4.46 -5.05 -16.30
CA GLU A 58 -3.27 -5.92 -16.35
C GLU A 58 -2.16 -5.41 -17.29
N SER A 59 -2.46 -4.43 -18.16
CA SER A 59 -1.45 -3.82 -19.03
C SER A 59 -0.47 -2.91 -18.28
N TYR A 60 -0.80 -2.47 -17.07
CA TYR A 60 0.09 -1.67 -16.23
C TYR A 60 1.10 -2.53 -15.47
N SER A 61 2.38 -2.13 -15.52
CA SER A 61 3.43 -2.75 -14.72
C SER A 61 3.60 -2.00 -13.39
N CYS A 62 3.28 -2.65 -12.28
CA CYS A 62 3.39 -2.07 -10.94
C CYS A 62 4.56 -2.67 -10.16
N PRO A 63 5.19 -1.87 -9.26
CA PRO A 63 6.16 -2.41 -8.31
C PRO A 63 5.45 -3.33 -7.31
N LEU A 64 6.07 -4.47 -7.03
CA LEU A 64 5.64 -5.34 -5.93
C LEU A 64 6.19 -4.82 -4.60
N PRO A 65 5.39 -4.84 -3.51
CA PRO A 65 5.90 -4.53 -2.18
C PRO A 65 7.05 -5.48 -1.79
N PRO A 66 8.16 -4.95 -1.25
CA PRO A 66 9.27 -5.77 -0.77
C PRO A 66 8.82 -6.63 0.42
N ALA A 67 9.49 -7.76 0.66
CA ALA A 67 9.11 -8.70 1.71
C ALA A 67 9.11 -8.07 3.11
N GLU A 68 9.98 -7.09 3.37
CA GLU A 68 10.05 -6.37 4.65
C GLU A 68 8.79 -5.52 4.91
N ASN A 69 8.03 -5.16 3.85
CA ASN A 69 6.77 -4.44 3.94
C ASN A 69 5.55 -5.39 3.94
N TRP A 70 5.75 -6.69 4.21
CA TRP A 70 4.67 -7.67 4.32
C TRP A 70 4.24 -7.82 5.78
N LEU A 71 3.20 -7.09 6.11
CA LEU A 71 2.66 -6.97 7.45
C LEU A 71 1.79 -8.18 7.78
N GLN A 72 2.06 -8.82 8.91
CA GLN A 72 1.29 -10.00 9.36
C GLN A 72 -0.04 -9.63 10.03
N VAL A 73 -0.29 -8.34 10.21
CA VAL A 73 -1.52 -7.82 10.81
C VAL A 73 -2.54 -7.47 9.72
N PRO A 74 -3.84 -7.66 9.96
CA PRO A 74 -4.87 -7.24 9.01
C PRO A 74 -5.09 -5.73 9.06
N ILE A 75 -5.02 -5.05 7.91
CA ILE A 75 -5.27 -3.61 7.78
C ILE A 75 -6.60 -3.39 7.07
N ARG A 76 -7.67 -3.29 7.86
CA ARG A 76 -9.05 -3.04 7.40
C ARG A 76 -9.36 -1.55 7.26
N ALA A 77 -8.50 -0.84 6.56
CA ALA A 77 -8.63 0.58 6.23
C ALA A 77 -8.21 0.79 4.76
N GLY A 78 -8.67 1.86 4.12
CA GLY A 78 -8.36 2.16 2.73
C GLY A 78 -9.15 1.32 1.73
N GLU A 79 -8.69 1.32 0.49
CA GLU A 79 -9.40 0.71 -0.63
C GLU A 79 -9.46 -0.82 -0.50
N GLN A 80 -10.62 -1.38 -0.85
CA GLN A 80 -10.90 -2.81 -0.90
C GLN A 80 -11.01 -3.27 -2.35
N VAL A 81 -10.98 -4.59 -2.58
CA VAL A 81 -11.26 -5.12 -3.92
C VAL A 81 -12.75 -5.10 -4.15
N TYR A 82 -13.17 -4.42 -5.22
CA TYR A 82 -14.55 -4.50 -5.68
C TYR A 82 -14.87 -5.94 -6.10
N ARG A 83 -15.83 -6.56 -5.43
CA ARG A 83 -16.43 -7.82 -5.85
C ARG A 83 -17.85 -7.53 -6.33
N PRO A 84 -18.13 -7.59 -7.65
CA PRO A 84 -19.50 -7.54 -8.12
C PRO A 84 -20.25 -8.75 -7.56
N GLY A 85 -21.41 -8.50 -6.97
CA GLY A 85 -22.33 -9.52 -6.46
C GLY A 85 -23.08 -10.26 -7.55
#